data_AF-A0A397VHK5-F1
#
_entry.id   AF-A0A397VHK5-F1
#
_cell.length_a   1.000
_cell.length_b   1.000
_cell.length_c   1.000
_cell.angle_alpha   90.00
_cell.angle_beta   90.00
_cell.angle_gamma   90.00
#
_symmetry.space_group_name_H-M   'P 1'
#
loop_
_entity.id
_entity.type
_entity.pdbx_description
1 polymer ?
#
loop_
_entity_poly.entity_id
_entity_poly.type
_entity_poly.pdbx_seq_one_letter_code
_entity_poly.pdbx_strand_id
1 'polypeptide(L)'
;MDQIKDLILSFKFIPLLPRSLDNLPENSCQENIAPEEYPPKDGHENNQQLKVIARSILICKEIVNFWKEIGYYEICYDVNGLVMQGALLIMFTPQPSSRWSMPNIKTISARLTELIEVGFQLTYCLTLDILLVFVKD
;
A
#
# COMPACT_ATOMS: atom_id res chain seq x y z
N MET A 1 -13.11 15.14 -1.20
CA MET A 1 -13.44 13.82 -0.64
C MET A 1 -14.75 13.29 -1.20
N ASP A 2 -15.79 14.11 -1.30
CA ASP A 2 -17.12 13.67 -1.78
C ASP A 2 -17.10 13.04 -3.18
N GLN A 3 -16.30 13.56 -4.11
CA GLN A 3 -16.16 12.98 -5.46
C GLN A 3 -15.58 11.56 -5.45
N ILE A 4 -14.58 11.28 -4.59
CA ILE A 4 -13.99 9.93 -4.48
C ILE A 4 -14.98 8.98 -3.81
N LYS A 5 -15.66 9.46 -2.77
CA LYS A 5 -16.72 8.70 -2.10
C LYS A 5 -17.83 8.34 -3.09
N ASP A 6 -18.29 9.30 -3.91
CA ASP A 6 -19.33 9.08 -4.91
C ASP A 6 -18.87 8.09 -5.99
N LEU A 7 -17.63 8.23 -6.48
CA LEU A 7 -17.02 7.29 -7.41
C LEU A 7 -17.03 5.85 -6.86
N ILE A 8 -16.66 5.65 -5.60
CA ILE A 8 -16.62 4.31 -5.01
C ILE A 8 -18.03 3.81 -4.67
N LEU A 9 -18.81 4.57 -3.91
CA LEU A 9 -20.08 4.11 -3.36
C LEU A 9 -21.20 4.07 -4.41
N SER A 10 -21.31 5.11 -5.24
CA SER A 10 -22.38 5.26 -6.22
C SER A 10 -22.04 4.56 -7.52
N PHE A 11 -20.82 4.72 -8.03
CA PHE A 11 -20.39 4.08 -9.28
C PHE A 11 -19.73 2.71 -9.08
N LYS A 12 -19.66 2.20 -7.85
CA LYS A 12 -19.09 0.90 -7.51
C LYS A 12 -17.67 0.72 -8.06
N PHE A 13 -16.87 1.79 -8.04
CA PHE A 13 -15.50 1.74 -8.51
C PHE A 13 -14.65 0.85 -7.59
N ILE A 14 -14.13 -0.22 -8.18
CA ILE A 14 -13.23 -1.19 -7.55
C ILE A 14 -11.97 -1.25 -8.42
N PRO A 15 -10.76 -1.02 -7.86
CA PRO A 15 -9.52 -1.27 -8.59
C PRO A 15 -9.45 -2.72 -9.05
N LEU A 16 -8.80 -3.00 -10.18
CA LEU A 16 -8.69 -4.40 -10.62
C LEU A 16 -7.92 -5.24 -9.59
N LEU A 17 -8.20 -6.53 -9.55
CA LEU A 17 -7.52 -7.42 -8.62
C LEU A 17 -6.03 -7.49 -8.96
N PRO A 18 -5.15 -7.60 -7.96
CA PRO A 18 -3.75 -7.91 -8.23
C PRO A 18 -3.63 -9.30 -8.86
N ARG A 19 -2.59 -9.50 -9.68
CA ARG A 19 -2.24 -10.83 -10.18
C ARG A 19 -1.92 -11.74 -9.00
N SER A 20 -2.46 -12.97 -9.00
CA SER A 20 -2.06 -13.97 -8.00
C SER A 20 -0.54 -14.16 -8.04
N LEU A 21 0.08 -14.14 -6.85
CA LEU A 21 1.50 -14.44 -6.70
C LEU A 21 1.85 -15.84 -7.20
N ASP A 22 0.90 -16.78 -7.18
CA ASP A 22 1.12 -18.17 -7.61
C ASP A 22 1.43 -18.30 -9.10
N ASN A 23 1.06 -17.28 -9.90
CA ASN A 23 1.27 -17.25 -11.34
C ASN A 23 2.44 -16.35 -11.77
N LEU A 24 3.13 -15.71 -10.81
CA LEU A 24 4.30 -14.91 -11.12
C LEU A 24 5.52 -15.84 -11.27
N PRO A 25 6.25 -15.81 -12.41
CA PRO A 25 7.49 -16.55 -12.51
C PRO A 25 8.44 -16.09 -11.40
N GLU A 26 9.13 -17.03 -10.75
CA GLU A 26 9.97 -16.86 -9.54
C GLU A 26 10.99 -15.70 -9.59
N ASN A 27 11.21 -15.11 -10.77
CA ASN A 27 12.11 -13.99 -11.03
C ASN A 27 11.42 -12.60 -11.09
N SER A 28 10.12 -12.48 -10.81
CA SER A 28 9.39 -11.21 -10.90
C SER A 28 9.77 -10.17 -9.84
N CYS A 29 10.66 -10.51 -8.91
CA CYS A 29 11.30 -9.55 -8.00
C CYS A 29 12.24 -8.57 -8.71
N GLN A 30 12.52 -8.77 -10.00
CA GLN A 30 13.34 -7.85 -10.80
C GLN A 30 12.46 -6.78 -11.48
N GLU A 31 12.56 -5.55 -10.97
CA GLU A 31 11.96 -4.31 -11.47
C GLU A 31 12.43 -3.87 -12.89
N ASN A 32 12.94 -4.79 -13.73
CA ASN A 32 13.44 -4.50 -15.08
C ASN A 32 12.52 -5.04 -16.19
N ILE A 33 11.21 -4.94 -16.01
CA ILE A 33 10.24 -5.21 -17.08
C ILE A 33 9.88 -3.86 -17.70
N ALA A 34 10.00 -3.77 -19.03
CA ALA A 34 9.55 -2.58 -19.78
C ALA A 34 8.17 -2.12 -19.28
N PRO A 35 7.90 -0.80 -19.21
CA PRO A 35 6.64 -0.30 -18.68
C PRO A 35 5.48 -0.97 -19.40
N GLU A 36 4.69 -1.73 -18.65
CA GLU A 36 3.52 -2.41 -19.17
C GLU A 36 2.50 -1.38 -19.66
N GLU A 37 1.97 -1.59 -20.87
CA GLU A 37 0.93 -0.73 -21.44
C GLU A 37 -0.34 -0.80 -20.57
N TYR A 38 -0.92 0.36 -20.25
CA TYR A 38 -2.13 0.46 -19.45
C TYR A 38 -3.36 0.73 -20.32
N PRO A 39 -4.49 0.01 -20.14
CA PRO A 39 -4.71 -1.04 -19.15
C PRO A 39 -4.02 -2.36 -19.52
N PRO A 40 -3.57 -3.16 -18.54
CA PRO A 40 -3.07 -4.50 -18.78
C PRO A 40 -4.10 -5.36 -19.52
N LYS A 41 -3.61 -6.20 -20.45
CA LYS A 41 -4.46 -7.04 -21.32
C LYS A 41 -5.09 -8.22 -20.59
N ASP A 42 -4.62 -8.54 -19.39
CA ASP A 42 -5.03 -9.68 -18.58
C ASP A 42 -6.12 -9.34 -17.55
N GLY A 43 -6.61 -8.10 -17.53
CA GLY A 43 -7.69 -7.68 -16.65
C GLY A 43 -7.30 -7.53 -15.17
N HIS A 44 -6.00 -7.45 -14.87
CA HIS A 44 -5.48 -7.23 -13.51
C HIS A 44 -4.77 -5.88 -13.42
N GLU A 45 -4.66 -5.31 -12.22
CA GLU A 45 -3.79 -4.14 -12.03
C GLU A 45 -2.33 -4.58 -12.14
N ASN A 46 -1.52 -3.72 -12.76
CA ASN A 46 -0.07 -3.87 -12.71
C ASN A 46 0.50 -3.23 -11.42
N ASN A 47 1.78 -3.48 -11.15
CA ASN A 47 2.46 -2.99 -9.95
C ASN A 47 2.45 -1.46 -9.81
N GLN A 48 2.47 -0.70 -10.91
CA GLN A 48 2.45 0.75 -10.87
C GLN A 48 1.10 1.27 -10.39
N GLN A 49 -0.01 0.71 -10.89
CA GLN A 49 -1.35 1.06 -10.44
C GLN A 49 -1.60 0.62 -8.99
N LEU A 50 -1.13 -0.57 -8.59
CA LEU A 50 -1.17 -1.01 -7.19
C LEU A 50 -0.42 -0.04 -6.27
N LYS A 51 0.75 0.49 -6.69
CA LYS A 51 1.48 1.53 -5.95
C LYS A 51 0.67 2.83 -5.84
N VAL A 52 -0.10 3.21 -6.87
CA VAL A 52 -0.99 4.40 -6.83
C VAL A 52 -2.14 4.20 -5.85
N ILE A 53 -2.75 3.02 -5.84
CA ILE A 53 -3.82 2.65 -4.90
C ILE A 53 -3.29 2.70 -3.46
N ALA A 54 -2.13 2.07 -3.20
CA ALA A 54 -1.50 2.10 -1.89
C ALA A 54 -1.19 3.54 -1.40
N ARG A 55 -0.68 4.41 -2.28
CA ARG A 55 -0.47 5.84 -1.97
C ARG A 55 -1.76 6.55 -1.62
N SER A 56 -2.84 6.24 -2.32
CA SER A 56 -4.16 6.85 -2.09
C SER A 56 -4.68 6.50 -0.69
N ILE A 57 -4.50 5.25 -0.25
CA ILE A 57 -4.84 4.79 1.10
C ILE A 57 -3.97 5.49 2.15
N LEU A 58 -2.66 5.64 1.90
CA LEU A 58 -1.75 6.32 2.81
C LEU A 58 -2.11 7.79 3.02
N ILE A 59 -2.64 8.45 1.99
CA ILE A 59 -3.17 9.82 2.04
C ILE A 59 -4.52 9.86 2.75
N CYS A 60 -5.42 8.93 2.44
CA CYS A 60 -6.77 8.87 2.99
C CYS A 60 -7.20 7.43 3.28
N LYS A 61 -7.03 6.98 4.52
CA LYS A 61 -7.35 5.60 4.92
C LYS A 61 -8.84 5.26 4.86
N GLU A 62 -9.71 6.27 4.94
CA GLU A 62 -11.17 6.12 4.92
C GLU A 62 -11.69 5.49 3.63
N ILE A 63 -10.95 5.63 2.51
CA ILE A 63 -11.34 5.02 1.23
C ILE A 63 -11.45 3.49 1.32
N VAL A 64 -10.70 2.87 2.22
CA VAL A 64 -10.79 1.43 2.49
C VAL A 64 -12.18 1.06 3.00
N ASN A 65 -12.77 1.90 3.85
CA ASN A 65 -14.11 1.65 4.36
C ASN A 65 -15.16 1.76 3.26
N PHE A 66 -14.99 2.68 2.31
CA PHE A 66 -15.89 2.78 1.15
C PHE A 66 -15.82 1.54 0.26
N TRP A 67 -14.62 0.99 0.04
CA TRP A 67 -14.47 -0.27 -0.70
C TRP A 67 -15.09 -1.45 0.03
N LYS A 68 -14.91 -1.55 1.34
CA LYS A 68 -15.56 -2.58 2.18
C LYS A 68 -17.08 -2.46 2.15
N GLU A 69 -17.61 -1.24 2.15
CA GLU A 69 -19.06 -0.98 2.09
C GLU A 69 -19.69 -1.50 0.79
N ILE A 70 -18.94 -1.48 -0.32
CA ILE A 70 -19.40 -2.04 -1.60
C ILE A 70 -19.01 -3.50 -1.83
N GLY A 71 -18.42 -4.17 -0.83
CA GLY A 71 -18.15 -5.60 -0.83
C GLY A 71 -16.70 -6.01 -1.16
N TYR A 72 -15.79 -5.06 -1.38
CA TYR A 72 -14.37 -5.37 -1.60
C TYR A 72 -13.61 -5.47 -0.27
N TYR A 73 -13.82 -6.57 0.44
CA TYR A 73 -13.22 -6.80 1.77
C TYR A 73 -11.72 -7.13 1.72
N GLU A 74 -11.26 -7.72 0.62
CA GLU A 74 -9.87 -8.17 0.43
C GLU A 74 -8.90 -7.03 0.11
N ILE A 75 -9.35 -5.79 -0.07
CA ILE A 75 -8.48 -4.65 -0.39
C ILE A 75 -7.29 -4.52 0.59
N CYS A 76 -7.51 -4.76 1.89
CA CYS A 76 -6.43 -4.70 2.87
C CYS A 76 -5.38 -5.79 2.64
N TYR A 77 -5.81 -6.99 2.22
CA TYR A 77 -4.94 -8.11 1.90
C TYR A 77 -4.17 -7.83 0.60
N ASP A 78 -4.89 -7.44 -0.45
CA ASP A 78 -4.37 -7.24 -1.81
C ASP A 78 -3.27 -6.19 -1.90
N VAL A 79 -3.35 -5.12 -1.09
CA VAL A 79 -2.32 -4.07 -1.06
C VAL A 79 -1.55 -3.99 0.26
N ASN A 80 -1.62 -5.02 1.12
CA ASN A 80 -1.03 -4.99 2.46
C ASN A 80 0.46 -4.61 2.45
N GLY A 81 1.24 -5.34 1.63
CA GLY A 81 2.68 -5.12 1.54
C GLY A 81 3.03 -3.71 1.06
N LEU A 82 2.35 -3.22 0.02
CA LEU A 82 2.60 -1.90 -0.56
C LEU A 82 2.22 -0.76 0.39
N VAL A 83 1.08 -0.87 1.08
CA VAL A 83 0.64 0.14 2.06
C VAL A 83 1.59 0.19 3.24
N MET A 84 1.91 -0.97 3.83
CA MET A 84 2.78 -1.01 5.01
C MET A 84 4.20 -0.58 4.68
N GLN A 85 4.78 -1.07 3.57
CA GLN A 85 6.11 -0.63 3.12
C GLN A 85 6.11 0.87 2.79
N GLY A 86 5.07 1.37 2.13
CA GLY A 86 4.90 2.79 1.84
C GLY A 86 4.82 3.65 3.11
N ALA A 87 4.12 3.18 4.14
CA ALA A 87 4.06 3.88 5.43
C ALA A 87 5.46 3.98 6.08
N LEU A 88 6.24 2.92 6.02
CA LEU A 88 7.62 2.90 6.53
C LEU A 88 8.51 3.85 5.73
N LEU A 89 8.45 3.83 4.40
CA LEU A 89 9.24 4.74 3.55
C LEU A 89 8.91 6.23 3.80
N ILE A 90 7.65 6.55 4.12
CA ILE A 90 7.25 7.91 4.49
C ILE A 90 7.86 8.31 5.85
N MET A 91 7.87 7.40 6.82
CA MET A 91 8.43 7.66 8.15
C MET A 91 9.96 7.73 8.13
N PHE A 92 10.59 6.83 7.39
CA PHE A 92 12.04 6.64 7.27
C PHE A 92 12.49 6.95 5.82
N THR A 93 12.38 8.21 5.43
CA THR A 93 12.75 8.63 4.07
C THR A 93 14.22 8.29 3.78
N PRO A 94 14.54 7.63 2.65
CA PRO A 94 15.93 7.35 2.26
C PRO A 94 16.75 8.62 2.03
N GLN A 95 16.08 9.75 1.75
CA GLN A 95 16.69 11.05 1.53
C GLN A 95 16.02 12.06 2.48
N PRO A 96 16.48 12.15 3.74
CA PRO A 96 15.92 13.09 4.70
C PRO A 96 16.27 14.53 4.33
N SER A 97 15.26 15.39 4.34
CA SER A 97 15.47 16.84 4.24
C SER A 97 16.06 17.38 5.56
N SER A 98 16.60 18.60 5.55
CA SER A 98 17.09 19.27 6.77
C SER A 98 16.01 19.49 7.83
N ARG A 99 14.73 19.41 7.47
CA ARG A 99 13.58 19.51 8.39
C ARG A 99 13.09 18.17 8.91
N TRP A 100 13.58 17.06 8.35
CA TRP A 100 13.18 15.74 8.80
C TRP A 100 13.90 15.39 10.10
N SER A 101 13.17 14.81 11.04
CA SER A 101 13.70 14.23 12.25
C SER A 101 13.18 12.80 12.39
N MET A 102 14.01 11.94 12.97
CA MET A 102 13.65 10.55 13.19
C MET A 102 12.33 10.46 13.98
N PRO A 103 11.29 9.80 13.45
CA PRO A 103 10.05 9.62 14.19
C PRO A 103 10.32 8.80 15.45
N ASN A 104 9.79 9.25 16.59
CA ASN A 104 9.94 8.50 17.83
C ASN A 104 8.97 7.29 17.86
N ILE A 105 9.20 6.40 18.84
CA ILE A 105 8.42 5.16 19.02
C ILE A 105 6.91 5.44 19.11
N LYS A 106 6.48 6.54 19.75
CA LYS A 106 5.05 6.87 19.86
C LYS A 106 4.46 7.24 18.50
N THR A 107 5.17 8.03 17.69
CA THR A 107 4.74 8.40 16.33
C THR A 107 4.64 7.16 15.43
N ILE A 108 5.65 6.28 15.48
CA ILE A 108 5.66 5.03 14.70
C ILE A 108 4.49 4.13 15.12
N SER A 109 4.32 3.90 16.43
CA SER A 109 3.26 3.06 16.98
C SER A 109 1.87 3.59 16.63
N ALA A 110 1.65 4.91 16.73
CA ALA A 110 0.39 5.53 16.35
C ALA A 110 0.08 5.29 14.87
N ARG A 111 1.06 5.51 13.97
CA ARG A 111 0.86 5.33 12.53
C ARG A 111 0.56 3.88 12.15
N LEU A 112 1.26 2.91 12.75
CA LEU A 112 1.00 1.49 12.51
C LEU A 112 -0.36 1.07 13.05
N THR A 113 -0.73 1.53 14.25
CA THR A 113 -2.04 1.26 14.86
C THR A 113 -3.18 1.75 13.97
N GLU A 114 -3.07 2.96 13.42
CA GLU A 114 -4.08 3.51 12.51
C GLU A 114 -4.32 2.64 11.26
N LEU A 115 -3.28 2.00 10.73
CA LEU A 115 -3.41 1.10 9.57
C LEU A 115 -4.00 -0.24 9.98
N ILE A 116 -3.57 -0.77 11.14
CA ILE A 116 -4.09 -2.02 11.69
C ILE A 116 -5.59 -1.91 11.99
N GLU A 117 -6.04 -0.80 12.56
CA GLU A 117 -7.46 -0.54 12.83
C GLU A 117 -8.33 -0.57 11.57
N VAL A 118 -7.76 -0.19 10.43
CA VAL A 118 -8.46 -0.22 9.13
C VAL A 118 -8.43 -1.62 8.51
N GLY A 119 -7.59 -2.53 9.00
CA GLY A 119 -7.53 -3.94 8.60
C GLY A 119 -6.20 -4.38 7.97
N PHE A 120 -5.18 -3.53 7.95
CA PHE A 120 -3.83 -3.93 7.51
C PHE A 120 -3.12 -4.77 8.56
N GLN A 121 -2.12 -5.55 8.13
CA GLN A 121 -1.39 -6.46 8.98
C GLN A 121 0.12 -6.23 8.89
N LEU A 122 0.77 -6.18 10.06
CA LEU A 122 2.21 -6.20 10.13
C LEU A 122 2.71 -7.63 9.86
N THR A 123 3.38 -7.83 8.73
CA THR A 123 3.94 -9.14 8.37
C THR A 123 5.35 -9.31 8.93
N TYR A 124 5.82 -10.55 8.96
CA TYR A 124 7.19 -10.86 9.36
C TYR A 124 8.23 -10.13 8.50
N CYS A 125 8.06 -10.12 7.17
CA CYS A 125 8.95 -9.42 6.25
C CYS A 125 9.03 -7.92 6.57
N LEU A 126 7.88 -7.27 6.78
CA LEU A 126 7.84 -5.84 7.15
C LEU A 126 8.47 -5.57 8.52
N THR A 127 8.31 -6.50 9.46
CA THR A 127 8.96 -6.37 10.78
C THR A 127 10.47 -6.42 10.65
N LEU A 128 11.00 -7.30 9.79
CA LEU A 128 12.43 -7.32 9.48
C LEU A 128 12.89 -6.02 8.81
N ASP A 129 12.13 -5.50 7.85
CA ASP A 129 12.44 -4.22 7.19
C ASP A 129 12.56 -3.07 8.20
N ILE A 130 11.64 -3.00 9.17
CA ILE A 130 11.68 -2.01 10.26
C ILE A 130 12.96 -2.17 11.09
N LEU A 131 13.28 -3.38 11.51
CA LEU A 131 14.46 -3.65 12.34
C LEU A 131 15.76 -3.29 11.60
N LEU A 132 15.83 -3.54 10.29
CA LEU A 132 16.99 -3.18 9.48
C LEU A 132 17.23 -1.66 9.41
N VAL A 133 16.18 -0.85 9.53
CA VAL A 133 16.33 0.62 9.60
C VAL A 133 17.05 1.01 10.90
N PHE A 134 16.72 0.37 12.03
CA PHE A 134 17.29 0.71 13.35
C PHE A 134 18.69 0.16 13.61
N VAL A 135 19.14 -0.85 12.84
CA VAL A 135 20.48 -1.46 13.01
C VAL A 135 21.58 -0.65 12.29
N LYS A 136 21.21 0.28 11.41
CA LYS A 136 22.16 1.09 10.62
C LYS A 136 22.59 2.41 11.29
N ASP A 137 22.01 2.75 12.44
CA ASP A 137 22.39 3.89 13.29
C ASP A 137 23.32 3.44 14.43
#